data_AF-A0A3M3LQF3-F1
#
_entry.id   AF-A0A3M3LQF3-F1
#
_cell.length_a   1.000
_cell.length_b   1.000
_cell.length_c   1.000
_cell.angle_alpha   90.00
_cell.angle_beta   90.00
_cell.angle_gamma   90.00
#
_symmetry.space_group_name_H-M   'P 1'
#
loop_
_entity.id
_entity.type
_entity.pdbx_description
1 polymer ?
#
loop_
_entity_poly.entity_id
_entity_poly.type
_entity_poly.pdbx_seq_one_letter_code
_entity_poly.pdbx_strand_id
1 'polypeptide(L)'
;MTLTIDHAKKLVIEFCATYPVASTISYKIRETQEELYGPQATREAAGTILGSFRPGRGRAEFAISNFRDEDHFRRTLRHEVLGHYGINTFNPAEKRAVLEGVIQSRNDPGMAALWAEVARIYPQLTDSMKAEEVFAFACERIVSPIRGNVAEGARSFRETCIERTRAMQVSDLINLTTMVAEGLHDRSRSQQNFPASDNAQFKIETAPRTSEYPVWLAVPPDDRDKARLSAGRLSDGRAAIAWNKEEKLWFARPGCDLDRITAWLPDPSRRAGGGDAESEFLDVLTQAGLVVKGMPVMDGSRQRVATVDDKHGKKSGVYCGFLDRRPAGWFINYHRADSPKDVTNWAATGGESDPITRLHIRAGAKQAQEDAARDRAVTYAKQTLAAKRLYDRLPAADPAHPYLVRKGIPPTPDIRQTRNGALVVPFFNASGTFKTLQYIPPEGEKFLFKDAPKQEHFLVVGGPLDPVNPILYAEGYATARSLNLATGLPVVMT
;
A
#
# COMPACT_ATOMS: atom_id res chain seq x y z
N MET A 1 -21.60 -46.92 -18.00
CA MET A 1 -22.89 -46.53 -17.39
C MET A 1 -22.78 -45.07 -17.00
N THR A 2 -23.82 -44.27 -17.25
CA THR A 2 -23.89 -42.88 -16.77
C THR A 2 -23.83 -42.87 -15.24
N LEU A 3 -22.94 -42.07 -14.67
CA LEU A 3 -22.80 -41.94 -13.23
C LEU A 3 -24.06 -41.27 -12.66
N THR A 4 -24.70 -41.87 -11.66
CA THR A 4 -25.86 -41.28 -10.98
C THR A 4 -25.42 -40.56 -9.70
N ILE A 5 -26.21 -39.61 -9.20
CA ILE A 5 -25.94 -38.93 -7.93
C ILE A 5 -25.75 -39.92 -6.78
N ASP A 6 -26.58 -40.94 -6.68
CA ASP A 6 -26.49 -41.91 -5.58
C ASP A 6 -25.27 -42.82 -5.71
N HIS A 7 -24.85 -43.14 -6.93
CA HIS A 7 -23.57 -43.80 -7.14
C HIS A 7 -22.40 -42.88 -6.74
N ALA A 8 -22.40 -41.62 -7.18
CA ALA A 8 -21.37 -40.66 -6.81
C ALA A 8 -21.25 -40.45 -5.29
N LYS A 9 -22.38 -40.42 -4.56
CA LYS A 9 -22.37 -40.39 -3.08
C LYS A 9 -21.68 -41.62 -2.47
N LYS A 10 -21.93 -42.83 -3.00
CA LYS A 10 -21.25 -44.05 -2.54
C LYS A 10 -19.74 -43.95 -2.77
N LEU A 11 -19.33 -43.46 -3.94
CA LEU A 11 -17.91 -43.24 -4.26
C LEU A 11 -17.25 -42.23 -3.30
N VAL A 12 -17.95 -41.16 -2.91
CA VAL A 12 -17.48 -40.22 -1.88
C VAL A 12 -17.34 -40.88 -0.52
N ILE A 13 -18.30 -41.73 -0.12
CA ILE A 13 -18.24 -42.46 1.15
C ILE A 13 -17.02 -43.41 1.17
N GLU A 14 -16.81 -44.16 0.09
CA GLU A 14 -15.62 -45.02 -0.07
C GLU A 14 -14.33 -44.22 -0.05
N PHE A 15 -14.32 -43.05 -0.71
CA PHE A 15 -13.19 -42.14 -0.70
C PHE A 15 -12.88 -41.64 0.71
N CYS A 16 -13.89 -41.23 1.48
CA CYS A 16 -13.73 -40.83 2.88
C CYS A 16 -13.35 -41.98 3.80
N ALA A 17 -13.76 -43.22 3.51
CA ALA A 17 -13.28 -44.40 4.23
C ALA A 17 -11.79 -44.64 3.97
N THR A 18 -11.33 -44.37 2.75
CA THR A 18 -9.90 -44.41 2.39
C THR A 18 -9.16 -43.21 2.95
N TYR A 19 -9.73 -42.01 2.97
CA TYR A 19 -9.10 -40.80 3.48
C TYR A 19 -9.95 -40.20 4.59
N PRO A 20 -9.86 -40.70 5.85
CA PRO A 20 -10.75 -40.28 6.93
C PRO A 20 -10.77 -38.78 7.17
N VAL A 21 -9.65 -38.08 6.96
CA VAL A 21 -9.57 -36.62 7.11
C VAL A 21 -10.48 -35.89 6.10
N ALA A 22 -10.73 -36.48 4.93
CA ALA A 22 -11.65 -35.95 3.92
C ALA A 22 -13.12 -35.93 4.39
N SER A 23 -13.48 -36.63 5.47
CA SER A 23 -14.80 -36.55 6.08
C SER A 23 -15.06 -35.25 6.87
N THR A 24 -14.01 -34.44 7.09
CA THR A 24 -14.12 -33.16 7.80
C THR A 24 -14.66 -32.02 6.94
N ILE A 25 -14.75 -32.23 5.62
CA ILE A 25 -15.33 -31.27 4.67
C ILE A 25 -16.72 -31.73 4.21
N SER A 26 -17.52 -30.77 3.75
CA SER A 26 -18.86 -31.04 3.21
C SER A 26 -18.82 -31.36 1.72
N TYR A 27 -19.76 -32.18 1.23
CA TYR A 27 -19.88 -32.56 -0.18
C TYR A 27 -21.24 -32.13 -0.72
N LYS A 28 -21.26 -31.35 -1.81
CA LYS A 28 -22.48 -30.94 -2.50
C LYS A 28 -22.48 -31.53 -3.91
N ILE A 29 -23.32 -32.54 -4.11
CA ILE A 29 -23.47 -33.22 -5.38
C ILE A 29 -24.81 -32.83 -6.00
N ARG A 30 -24.82 -32.48 -7.28
CA ARG A 30 -26.01 -32.11 -8.07
C ARG A 30 -25.93 -32.71 -9.46
N GLU A 31 -27.06 -32.76 -10.16
CA GLU A 31 -27.10 -33.34 -11.50
C GLU A 31 -26.34 -32.45 -12.47
N THR A 32 -26.55 -31.14 -12.39
CA THR A 32 -26.01 -30.15 -13.33
C THR A 32 -25.20 -29.05 -12.64
N GLN A 33 -24.38 -28.32 -13.41
CA GLN A 33 -23.56 -27.23 -12.86
C GLN A 33 -24.40 -25.99 -12.53
N GLU A 34 -25.53 -25.82 -13.20
CA GLU A 34 -26.52 -24.77 -13.00
C GLU A 34 -27.22 -24.91 -11.63
N GLU A 35 -27.48 -26.15 -11.18
CA GLU A 35 -27.99 -26.43 -9.83
C GLU A 35 -26.97 -26.10 -8.72
N LEU A 36 -25.68 -26.12 -9.04
CA LEU A 36 -24.62 -25.76 -8.08
C LEU A 36 -24.38 -24.26 -8.01
N TYR A 37 -24.28 -23.61 -9.17
CA TYR A 37 -23.73 -22.27 -9.33
C TYR A 37 -24.74 -21.23 -9.83
N GLY A 38 -25.95 -21.64 -10.18
CA GLY A 38 -27.03 -20.79 -10.67
C GLY A 38 -27.23 -20.85 -12.19
N PRO A 39 -28.35 -20.29 -12.70
CA PRO A 39 -28.77 -20.44 -14.10
C PRO A 39 -27.78 -19.83 -15.11
N GLN A 40 -26.96 -18.87 -14.70
CA GLN A 40 -25.91 -18.25 -15.52
C GLN A 40 -24.69 -19.16 -15.76
N ALA A 41 -24.55 -20.27 -15.02
CA ALA A 41 -23.39 -21.15 -15.08
C ALA A 41 -23.55 -22.25 -16.15
N THR A 42 -24.15 -21.95 -17.30
CA THR A 42 -24.29 -22.91 -18.41
C THR A 42 -22.93 -23.32 -18.99
N ARG A 43 -22.83 -24.50 -19.61
CA ARG A 43 -21.59 -24.97 -20.26
C ARG A 43 -21.08 -24.00 -21.32
N GLU A 44 -21.97 -23.36 -22.06
CA GLU A 44 -21.67 -22.40 -23.11
C GLU A 44 -21.09 -21.10 -22.54
N ALA A 45 -21.52 -20.68 -21.35
CA ALA A 45 -21.10 -19.42 -20.72
C ALA A 45 -19.88 -19.57 -19.81
N ALA A 46 -19.78 -20.68 -19.08
CA ALA A 46 -18.78 -20.89 -18.03
C ALA A 46 -17.81 -22.06 -18.29
N GLY A 47 -17.99 -22.77 -19.41
CA GLY A 47 -17.28 -24.03 -19.67
C GLY A 47 -17.83 -25.20 -18.84
N THR A 48 -17.27 -26.39 -19.05
CA THR A 48 -17.64 -27.60 -18.30
C THR A 48 -16.97 -27.59 -16.92
N ILE A 49 -17.77 -27.52 -15.85
CA ILE A 49 -17.27 -27.55 -14.47
C ILE A 49 -17.54 -28.93 -13.87
N LEU A 50 -16.48 -29.73 -13.68
CA LEU A 50 -16.61 -31.09 -13.14
C LEU A 50 -16.75 -31.06 -11.61
N GLY A 51 -15.76 -30.46 -10.95
CA GLY A 51 -15.67 -30.33 -9.51
C GLY A 51 -15.12 -28.97 -9.12
N SER A 52 -15.33 -28.59 -7.85
CA SER A 52 -14.68 -27.43 -7.25
C SER A 52 -14.62 -27.58 -5.74
N PHE A 53 -13.42 -27.51 -5.18
CA PHE A 53 -13.21 -27.30 -3.76
C PHE A 53 -13.33 -25.80 -3.41
N ARG A 54 -14.09 -25.51 -2.35
CA ARG A 54 -14.44 -24.19 -1.83
C ARG A 54 -13.82 -24.03 -0.44
N PRO A 55 -12.59 -23.49 -0.34
CA PRO A 55 -11.82 -23.44 0.89
C PRO A 55 -12.51 -22.66 2.01
N GLY A 56 -13.10 -21.50 1.67
CA GLY A 56 -13.80 -20.65 2.65
C GLY A 56 -15.07 -21.27 3.22
N ARG A 57 -15.56 -22.37 2.62
CA ARG A 57 -16.73 -23.13 3.08
C ARG A 57 -16.41 -24.55 3.51
N GLY A 58 -15.15 -24.98 3.42
CA GLY A 58 -14.73 -26.38 3.63
C GLY A 58 -15.62 -27.35 2.86
N ARG A 59 -15.79 -27.14 1.54
CA ARG A 59 -16.77 -27.86 0.74
C ARG A 59 -16.25 -28.28 -0.63
N ALA A 60 -16.46 -29.53 -1.03
CA ALA A 60 -16.28 -29.99 -2.40
C ALA A 60 -17.64 -30.08 -3.12
N GLU A 61 -17.72 -29.58 -4.35
CA GLU A 61 -18.94 -29.49 -5.14
C GLU A 61 -18.75 -30.24 -6.47
N PHE A 62 -19.72 -31.04 -6.92
CA PHE A 62 -19.60 -31.88 -8.12
C PHE A 62 -20.89 -31.91 -8.96
N ALA A 63 -20.76 -31.68 -10.28
CA ALA A 63 -21.86 -31.72 -11.25
C ALA A 63 -21.86 -33.04 -12.04
N ILE A 64 -22.78 -33.95 -11.73
CA ILE A 64 -22.71 -35.36 -12.15
C ILE A 64 -22.85 -35.56 -13.66
N SER A 65 -23.71 -34.80 -14.33
CA SER A 65 -23.93 -34.87 -15.78
C SER A 65 -22.70 -34.51 -16.63
N ASN A 66 -21.65 -33.93 -16.02
CA ASN A 66 -20.39 -33.62 -16.69
C ASN A 66 -19.39 -34.79 -16.67
N PHE A 67 -19.64 -35.83 -15.86
CA PHE A 67 -18.76 -36.99 -15.76
C PHE A 67 -19.09 -38.06 -16.80
N ARG A 68 -18.05 -38.69 -17.36
CA ARG A 68 -18.18 -39.74 -18.38
C ARG A 68 -18.44 -41.11 -17.75
N ASP A 69 -17.76 -41.36 -16.64
CA ASP A 69 -17.72 -42.64 -15.94
C ASP A 69 -17.22 -42.44 -14.49
N GLU A 70 -17.19 -43.54 -13.75
CA GLU A 70 -16.70 -43.61 -12.38
C GLU A 70 -15.22 -43.22 -12.25
N ASP A 71 -14.37 -43.66 -13.19
CA ASP A 71 -12.94 -43.37 -13.16
C ASP A 71 -12.66 -41.87 -13.28
N HIS A 72 -13.41 -41.19 -14.16
CA HIS A 72 -13.36 -39.73 -14.28
C HIS A 72 -13.74 -39.05 -12.97
N PHE A 73 -14.79 -39.52 -12.29
CA PHE A 73 -15.22 -38.98 -11.00
C PHE A 73 -14.19 -39.23 -9.88
N ARG A 74 -13.65 -40.45 -9.77
CA ARG A 74 -12.60 -40.78 -8.79
C ARG A 74 -11.33 -39.96 -9.01
N ARG A 75 -10.96 -39.67 -10.26
CA ARG A 75 -9.86 -38.75 -10.58
C ARG A 75 -10.14 -37.33 -10.10
N THR A 76 -11.32 -36.78 -10.38
CA THR A 76 -11.68 -35.44 -9.92
C THR A 76 -11.80 -35.37 -8.40
N LEU A 77 -12.24 -36.43 -7.71
CA LEU A 77 -12.18 -36.48 -6.23
C LEU A 77 -10.75 -36.31 -5.71
N ARG A 78 -9.77 -36.98 -6.33
CA ARG A 78 -8.35 -36.79 -5.96
C ARG A 78 -7.87 -35.37 -6.25
N HIS A 79 -8.26 -34.81 -7.39
CA HIS A 79 -7.93 -33.43 -7.76
C HIS A 79 -8.45 -32.42 -6.72
N GLU A 80 -9.74 -32.46 -6.42
CA GLU A 80 -10.36 -31.51 -5.48
C GLU A 80 -9.91 -31.73 -4.03
N VAL A 81 -9.87 -32.99 -3.59
CA VAL A 81 -9.70 -33.30 -2.17
C VAL A 81 -8.24 -33.53 -1.80
N LEU A 82 -7.48 -34.32 -2.55
CA LEU A 82 -6.05 -34.50 -2.26
C LEU A 82 -5.20 -33.33 -2.78
N GLY A 83 -5.63 -32.70 -3.88
CA GLY A 83 -5.01 -31.49 -4.41
C GLY A 83 -5.37 -30.25 -3.60
N HIS A 84 -6.54 -29.65 -3.85
CA HIS A 84 -6.89 -28.34 -3.30
C HIS A 84 -7.16 -28.32 -1.79
N TYR A 85 -7.83 -29.34 -1.25
CA TYR A 85 -7.96 -29.47 0.21
C TYR A 85 -6.65 -29.96 0.84
N GLY A 86 -6.04 -31.00 0.27
CA GLY A 86 -4.83 -31.63 0.80
C GLY A 86 -3.65 -30.67 0.92
N ILE A 87 -3.44 -29.79 -0.06
CA ILE A 87 -2.36 -28.79 0.01
C ILE A 87 -2.54 -27.80 1.18
N ASN A 88 -3.76 -27.58 1.67
CA ASN A 88 -4.01 -26.73 2.85
C ASN A 88 -3.70 -27.42 4.18
N THR A 89 -3.27 -28.68 4.17
CA THR A 89 -2.71 -29.32 5.37
C THR A 89 -1.28 -28.89 5.67
N PHE A 90 -0.62 -28.22 4.73
CA PHE A 90 0.58 -27.44 5.03
C PHE A 90 0.19 -26.14 5.73
N ASN A 91 1.03 -25.67 6.66
CA ASN A 91 0.85 -24.32 7.18
C ASN A 91 1.09 -23.28 6.05
N PRO A 92 0.68 -22.01 6.22
CA PRO A 92 0.79 -21.01 5.14
C PRO A 92 2.19 -20.85 4.54
N ALA A 93 3.24 -20.89 5.36
CA ALA A 93 4.62 -20.74 4.90
C ALA A 93 5.10 -21.97 4.13
N GLU A 94 4.75 -23.17 4.61
CA GLU A 94 5.06 -24.43 3.94
C GLU A 94 4.33 -24.57 2.60
N LYS A 95 3.03 -24.23 2.55
CA LYS A 95 2.26 -24.24 1.31
C LYS A 95 2.91 -23.33 0.26
N ARG A 96 3.30 -22.12 0.66
CA ARG A 96 4.02 -21.18 -0.21
C ARG A 96 5.33 -21.78 -0.72
N ALA A 97 6.11 -22.42 0.15
CA ALA A 97 7.35 -23.08 -0.24
C ALA A 97 7.13 -24.21 -1.28
N VAL A 98 6.07 -25.01 -1.12
CA VAL A 98 5.67 -26.03 -2.11
C VAL A 98 5.33 -25.39 -3.46
N LEU A 99 4.45 -24.39 -3.46
CA LEU A 99 4.02 -23.72 -4.70
C LEU A 99 5.18 -23.05 -5.42
N GLU A 100 6.08 -22.37 -4.70
CA GLU A 100 7.29 -21.80 -5.29
C GLU A 100 8.20 -22.87 -5.89
N GLY A 101 8.38 -24.01 -5.22
CA GLY A 101 9.13 -25.14 -5.75
C GLY A 101 8.56 -25.67 -7.07
N VAL A 102 7.22 -25.79 -7.15
CA VAL A 102 6.49 -26.20 -8.37
C VAL A 102 6.65 -25.17 -9.50
N ILE A 103 6.66 -23.88 -9.18
CA ILE A 103 6.86 -22.79 -10.15
C ILE A 103 8.28 -22.80 -10.73
N GLN A 104 9.27 -23.00 -9.87
CA GLN A 104 10.68 -23.01 -10.26
C GLN A 104 11.03 -24.25 -11.11
N SER A 105 10.32 -25.36 -10.91
CA SER A 105 10.51 -26.59 -11.68
C SER A 105 9.79 -26.62 -13.02
N ARG A 106 9.15 -25.54 -13.46
CA ARG A 106 8.36 -25.51 -14.72
C ARG A 106 9.09 -25.99 -15.98
N ASN A 107 10.42 -25.91 -15.97
CA ASN A 107 11.27 -26.33 -17.09
C ASN A 107 11.85 -27.75 -16.94
N ASP A 108 11.63 -28.42 -15.80
CA ASP A 108 11.94 -29.85 -15.65
C ASP A 108 11.10 -30.66 -16.65
N PRO A 109 11.68 -31.64 -17.38
CA PRO A 109 10.97 -32.36 -18.44
C PRO A 109 9.65 -33.00 -17.99
N GLY A 110 9.60 -33.55 -16.77
CA GLY A 110 8.40 -34.17 -16.22
C GLY A 110 7.36 -33.15 -15.76
N MET A 111 7.81 -32.02 -15.22
CA MET A 111 6.95 -30.92 -14.79
C MET A 111 6.38 -30.13 -15.96
N ALA A 112 7.15 -29.94 -17.04
CA ALA A 112 6.77 -29.18 -18.22
C ALA A 112 5.49 -29.73 -18.86
N ALA A 113 5.29 -31.05 -18.84
CA ALA A 113 4.07 -31.68 -19.33
C ALA A 113 2.83 -31.30 -18.50
N LEU A 114 2.96 -31.26 -17.15
CA LEU A 114 1.87 -30.84 -16.26
C LEU A 114 1.58 -29.35 -16.42
N TRP A 115 2.63 -28.53 -16.49
CA TRP A 115 2.51 -27.09 -16.72
C TRP A 115 1.86 -26.75 -18.06
N ALA A 116 2.21 -27.48 -19.12
CA ALA A 116 1.60 -27.30 -20.44
C ALA A 116 0.10 -27.63 -20.43
N GLU A 117 -0.30 -28.69 -19.74
CA GLU A 117 -1.71 -29.06 -19.62
C GLU A 117 -2.50 -28.02 -18.81
N VAL A 118 -1.96 -27.57 -17.67
CA VAL A 118 -2.58 -26.51 -16.86
C VAL A 118 -2.67 -25.20 -17.63
N ALA A 119 -1.62 -24.80 -18.35
CA ALA A 119 -1.63 -23.57 -19.14
C ALA A 119 -2.64 -23.62 -20.29
N ARG A 120 -2.90 -24.81 -20.85
CA ARG A 120 -3.91 -25.04 -21.90
C ARG A 120 -5.33 -24.92 -21.36
N ILE A 121 -5.60 -25.48 -20.17
CA ILE A 121 -6.94 -25.47 -19.56
C ILE A 121 -7.24 -24.11 -18.92
N TYR A 122 -6.23 -23.49 -18.30
CA TYR A 122 -6.37 -22.28 -17.49
C TYR A 122 -5.40 -21.17 -17.88
N PRO A 123 -5.47 -20.63 -19.11
CA PRO A 123 -4.48 -19.68 -19.62
C PRO A 123 -4.43 -18.37 -18.81
N GLN A 124 -5.57 -17.93 -18.28
CA GLN A 124 -5.75 -16.64 -17.59
C GLN A 124 -5.28 -16.65 -16.12
N LEU A 125 -4.95 -17.82 -15.58
CA LEU A 125 -4.54 -17.94 -14.18
C LEU A 125 -3.12 -17.41 -13.95
N THR A 126 -2.89 -16.87 -12.75
CA THR A 126 -1.54 -16.48 -12.31
C THR A 126 -0.65 -17.71 -12.15
N ASP A 127 0.68 -17.52 -12.17
CA ASP A 127 1.63 -18.63 -11.97
C ASP A 127 1.41 -19.37 -10.63
N SER A 128 0.99 -18.64 -9.59
CA SER A 128 0.59 -19.21 -8.30
C SER A 128 -0.57 -20.20 -8.40
N MET A 129 -1.66 -19.74 -9.04
CA MET A 129 -2.86 -20.54 -9.24
C MET A 129 -2.55 -21.75 -10.12
N LYS A 130 -1.78 -21.54 -11.20
CA LYS A 130 -1.32 -22.63 -12.07
C LYS A 130 -0.46 -23.65 -11.32
N ALA A 131 0.39 -23.23 -10.40
CA ALA A 131 1.20 -24.14 -9.60
C ALA A 131 0.36 -25.02 -8.66
N GLU A 132 -0.71 -24.46 -8.08
CA GLU A 132 -1.65 -25.24 -7.28
C GLU A 132 -2.44 -26.24 -8.15
N GLU A 133 -2.87 -25.83 -9.35
CA GLU A 133 -3.45 -26.76 -10.32
C GLU A 133 -2.46 -27.88 -10.70
N VAL A 134 -1.19 -27.55 -10.94
CA VAL A 134 -0.14 -28.57 -11.23
C VAL A 134 -0.02 -29.56 -10.07
N PHE A 135 -0.10 -29.09 -8.83
CA PHE A 135 -0.12 -29.95 -7.65
C PHE A 135 -1.37 -30.85 -7.63
N ALA A 136 -2.55 -30.31 -7.91
CA ALA A 136 -3.81 -31.07 -7.97
C ALA A 136 -3.84 -32.10 -9.11
N PHE A 137 -3.34 -31.76 -10.30
CA PHE A 137 -3.17 -32.69 -11.41
C PHE A 137 -2.21 -33.84 -11.07
N ALA A 138 -1.16 -33.59 -10.29
CA ALA A 138 -0.28 -34.65 -9.83
C ALA A 138 -1.01 -35.63 -8.89
N CYS A 139 -1.93 -35.15 -8.05
CA CYS A 139 -2.77 -36.00 -7.20
C CYS A 139 -3.70 -36.95 -7.97
N GLU A 140 -4.09 -36.61 -9.20
CA GLU A 140 -4.97 -37.49 -10.01
C GLU A 140 -4.36 -38.85 -10.30
N ARG A 141 -3.02 -38.95 -10.32
CA ARG A 141 -2.27 -40.17 -10.63
C ARG A 141 -2.00 -41.06 -9.42
N ILE A 142 -2.42 -40.67 -8.23
CA ILE A 142 -2.26 -41.47 -7.01
C ILE A 142 -3.09 -42.75 -7.14
N VAL A 143 -2.42 -43.90 -6.99
CA VAL A 143 -3.03 -45.24 -7.02
C VAL A 143 -3.20 -45.74 -5.60
N SER A 144 -4.38 -46.31 -5.30
CA SER A 144 -4.70 -46.96 -4.03
C SER A 144 -4.64 -48.51 -4.19
N PRO A 145 -4.15 -49.29 -3.20
CA PRO A 145 -3.66 -48.87 -1.89
C PRO A 145 -2.33 -48.11 -2.00
N ILE A 146 -2.21 -47.06 -1.19
CA ILE A 146 -1.06 -46.17 -1.18
C ILE A 146 0.14 -46.97 -0.68
N ARG A 147 1.15 -47.14 -1.53
CA ARG A 147 2.47 -47.69 -1.14
C ARG A 147 3.51 -46.58 -1.12
N GLY A 148 3.12 -45.44 -0.55
CA GLY A 148 3.92 -44.22 -0.53
C GLY A 148 4.91 -44.23 0.61
N ASN A 149 6.18 -43.93 0.33
CA ASN A 149 7.17 -43.75 1.38
C ASN A 149 7.05 -42.32 1.95
N VAL A 150 6.32 -42.14 3.05
CA VAL A 150 6.18 -40.84 3.76
C VAL A 150 7.54 -40.20 4.03
N ALA A 151 8.57 -41.00 4.31
CA ALA A 151 9.92 -40.51 4.54
C ALA A 151 10.57 -39.92 3.28
N GLU A 152 10.27 -40.44 2.09
CA GLU A 152 10.70 -39.84 0.82
C GLU A 152 9.98 -38.54 0.54
N GLY A 153 8.66 -38.47 0.77
CA GLY A 153 7.91 -37.21 0.68
C GLY A 153 8.46 -36.13 1.63
N ALA A 154 8.75 -36.50 2.88
CA ALA A 154 9.32 -35.58 3.86
C ALA A 154 10.74 -35.12 3.46
N ARG A 155 11.53 -36.00 2.82
CA ARG A 155 12.85 -35.67 2.27
C ARG A 155 12.73 -34.73 1.08
N SER A 156 11.91 -35.05 0.09
CA SER A 156 11.63 -34.19 -1.08
C SER A 156 11.13 -32.82 -0.64
N PHE A 157 10.21 -32.76 0.33
CA PHE A 157 9.73 -31.51 0.91
C PHE A 157 10.87 -30.67 1.50
N ARG A 158 11.70 -31.29 2.34
CA ARG A 158 12.82 -30.60 2.99
C ARG A 158 13.85 -30.08 1.99
N GLU A 159 14.32 -30.93 1.09
CA GLU A 159 15.38 -30.60 0.13
C GLU A 159 14.94 -29.56 -0.91
N THR A 160 13.70 -29.64 -1.39
CA THR A 160 13.25 -28.84 -2.54
C THR A 160 12.42 -27.62 -2.17
N CYS A 161 11.72 -27.63 -1.03
CA CYS A 161 10.82 -26.54 -0.63
C CYS A 161 11.43 -25.70 0.50
N ILE A 162 11.96 -26.36 1.55
CA ILE A 162 12.43 -25.68 2.77
C ILE A 162 13.90 -25.26 2.67
N GLU A 163 14.82 -26.22 2.52
CA GLU A 163 16.26 -25.97 2.49
C GLU A 163 16.75 -25.54 1.09
N ARG A 164 16.00 -25.91 0.05
CA ARG A 164 16.29 -25.60 -1.36
C ARG A 164 17.71 -25.98 -1.79
N THR A 165 18.18 -27.13 -1.32
CA THR A 165 19.51 -27.67 -1.66
C THR A 165 19.60 -28.12 -3.12
N ARG A 166 18.46 -28.38 -3.76
CA ARG A 166 18.34 -28.66 -5.20
C ARG A 166 16.96 -28.29 -5.74
N ALA A 167 16.85 -28.16 -7.06
CA ALA A 167 15.57 -27.92 -7.72
C ALA A 167 14.62 -29.12 -7.61
N MET A 168 13.31 -28.84 -7.54
CA MET A 168 12.26 -29.84 -7.55
C MET A 168 12.16 -30.53 -8.92
N GLN A 169 12.01 -31.85 -8.92
CA GLN A 169 11.71 -32.66 -10.11
C GLN A 169 10.29 -33.24 -10.00
N VAL A 170 9.77 -33.81 -11.10
CA VAL A 170 8.45 -34.45 -11.09
C VAL A 170 8.32 -35.57 -10.05
N SER A 171 9.39 -36.31 -9.77
CA SER A 171 9.42 -37.35 -8.73
C SER A 171 9.21 -36.76 -7.33
N ASP A 172 9.76 -35.58 -7.05
CA ASP A 172 9.57 -34.89 -5.77
C ASP A 172 8.11 -34.43 -5.60
N LEU A 173 7.48 -33.94 -6.67
CA LEU A 173 6.07 -33.57 -6.64
C LEU A 173 5.17 -34.81 -6.39
N ILE A 174 5.50 -35.95 -7.01
CA ILE A 174 4.81 -37.22 -6.76
C ILE A 174 4.99 -37.66 -5.30
N ASN A 175 6.21 -37.55 -4.75
CA ASN A 175 6.48 -37.88 -3.35
C ASN A 175 5.71 -36.97 -2.39
N LEU A 176 5.65 -35.67 -2.69
CA LEU A 176 4.90 -34.68 -1.91
C LEU A 176 3.40 -34.95 -1.89
N THR A 177 2.79 -35.13 -3.06
CA THR A 177 1.35 -35.40 -3.20
C THR A 177 0.98 -36.74 -2.55
N THR A 178 1.84 -37.75 -2.68
CA THR A 178 1.69 -39.04 -1.99
C THR A 178 1.78 -38.90 -0.47
N MET A 179 2.74 -38.13 0.05
CA MET A 179 2.84 -37.84 1.48
C MET A 179 1.61 -37.11 2.02
N VAL A 180 1.05 -36.17 1.26
CA VAL A 180 -0.20 -35.50 1.63
C VAL A 180 -1.35 -36.50 1.67
N ALA A 181 -1.50 -37.32 0.63
CA ALA A 181 -2.55 -38.34 0.57
C ALA A 181 -2.45 -39.36 1.72
N GLU A 182 -1.24 -39.83 2.03
CA GLU A 182 -1.01 -40.75 3.15
C GLU A 182 -1.35 -40.07 4.48
N GLY A 183 -0.98 -38.80 4.66
CA GLY A 183 -1.33 -38.06 5.86
C GLY A 183 -2.84 -37.84 6.07
N LEU A 184 -3.60 -37.78 4.97
CA LEU A 184 -5.06 -37.76 4.98
C LEU A 184 -5.66 -39.16 5.25
N HIS A 185 -4.94 -40.23 4.90
CA HIS A 185 -5.30 -41.63 5.15
C HIS A 185 -5.06 -42.02 6.62
N ASP A 186 -3.87 -41.77 7.15
CA ASP A 186 -3.46 -42.17 8.50
C ASP A 186 -3.85 -41.16 9.60
N ARG A 187 -4.42 -40.02 9.20
CA ARG A 187 -4.83 -38.89 10.07
C ARG A 187 -3.67 -38.14 10.73
N SER A 188 -2.44 -38.28 10.23
CA SER A 188 -1.28 -37.51 10.69
C SER A 188 -1.31 -36.06 10.20
N ARG A 189 -2.14 -35.73 9.21
CA ARG A 189 -2.31 -34.38 8.69
C ARG A 189 -3.74 -33.88 8.87
N SER A 190 -3.87 -32.62 9.25
CA SER A 190 -5.13 -31.88 9.28
C SER A 190 -4.94 -30.53 8.61
N GLN A 191 -6.05 -29.88 8.24
CA GLN A 191 -5.98 -28.56 7.62
C GLN A 191 -5.30 -27.56 8.58
N GLN A 192 -4.26 -26.87 8.09
CA GLN A 192 -3.51 -25.85 8.83
C GLN A 192 -3.64 -24.46 8.20
N ASN A 193 -4.06 -24.39 6.93
CA ASN A 193 -4.35 -23.15 6.23
C ASN A 193 -5.86 -23.00 6.03
N PHE A 194 -6.43 -21.86 6.48
CA PHE A 194 -7.87 -21.56 6.44
C PHE A 194 -8.12 -20.27 5.64
N PRO A 195 -8.13 -20.33 4.30
CA PRO A 195 -8.38 -19.17 3.46
C PRO A 195 -9.76 -18.56 3.73
N ALA A 196 -9.80 -17.24 3.96
CA ALA A 196 -11.06 -16.52 4.25
C ALA A 196 -12.03 -16.46 3.05
N SER A 197 -11.54 -16.74 1.84
CA SER A 197 -12.33 -16.85 0.62
C SER A 197 -11.64 -17.79 -0.37
N ASP A 198 -12.37 -18.24 -1.40
CA ASP A 198 -11.82 -19.16 -2.40
C ASP A 198 -10.61 -18.57 -3.12
N ASN A 199 -10.62 -17.27 -3.40
CA ASN A 199 -9.49 -16.58 -4.05
C ASN A 199 -8.34 -16.27 -3.09
N ALA A 200 -8.58 -16.25 -1.77
CA ALA A 200 -7.54 -16.00 -0.77
C ALA A 200 -6.55 -17.16 -0.66
N GLN A 201 -6.95 -18.37 -1.09
CA GLN A 201 -6.11 -19.57 -1.05
C GLN A 201 -4.91 -19.50 -2.01
N PHE A 202 -5.09 -18.81 -3.13
CA PHE A 202 -4.14 -18.77 -4.25
C PHE A 202 -3.22 -17.56 -4.24
N LYS A 203 -3.30 -16.71 -3.21
CA LYS A 203 -2.27 -15.72 -2.97
C LYS A 203 -1.00 -16.49 -2.57
N ILE A 204 -0.09 -16.74 -3.51
CA ILE A 204 1.33 -16.63 -3.16
C ILE A 204 1.42 -15.24 -2.58
N GLU A 205 1.77 -15.13 -1.31
CA GLU A 205 2.23 -13.87 -0.76
C GLU A 205 3.42 -13.44 -1.63
N THR A 206 3.15 -12.68 -2.70
CA THR A 206 4.01 -11.55 -3.03
C THR A 206 4.39 -10.93 -1.71
N ALA A 207 5.70 -10.69 -1.51
CA ALA A 207 6.26 -10.12 -0.30
C ALA A 207 5.22 -9.23 0.38
N PRO A 208 4.87 -9.51 1.66
CA PRO A 208 3.68 -8.96 2.32
C PRO A 208 3.56 -7.50 1.95
N ARG A 209 2.37 -7.08 1.53
CA ARG A 209 2.17 -5.71 1.05
C ARG A 209 2.46 -4.81 2.23
N THR A 210 3.68 -4.31 2.30
CA THR A 210 4.21 -3.62 3.46
C THR A 210 4.49 -2.20 3.05
N SER A 211 4.39 -1.30 4.03
CA SER A 211 4.78 0.09 3.87
C SER A 211 6.12 0.29 4.56
N GLU A 212 7.02 1.05 3.94
CA GLU A 212 8.26 1.53 4.56
C GLU A 212 7.98 2.55 5.67
N TYR A 213 6.76 3.09 5.72
CA TYR A 213 6.33 4.11 6.65
C TYR A 213 5.09 3.70 7.45
N PRO A 214 4.80 4.39 8.57
CA PRO A 214 3.55 4.19 9.29
C PRO A 214 2.31 4.33 8.39
N VAL A 215 1.31 3.48 8.60
CA VAL A 215 0.00 3.58 7.95
C VAL A 215 -1.07 3.81 8.99
N TRP A 216 -1.81 4.90 8.89
CA TRP A 216 -2.84 5.26 9.86
C TRP A 216 -4.11 4.44 9.67
N LEU A 217 -4.69 3.95 10.78
CA LEU A 217 -5.79 2.99 10.80
C LEU A 217 -7.03 3.56 11.46
N ALA A 218 -8.18 3.19 10.93
CA ALA A 218 -9.49 3.47 11.47
C ALA A 218 -10.00 2.27 12.28
N VAL A 219 -9.40 2.05 13.46
CA VAL A 219 -9.79 0.94 14.37
C VAL A 219 -10.81 1.45 15.42
N PRO A 220 -12.07 0.99 15.37
CA PRO A 220 -13.08 1.35 16.35
C PRO A 220 -12.67 0.95 17.77
N PRO A 221 -13.14 1.66 18.82
CA PRO A 221 -12.82 1.33 20.20
C PRO A 221 -13.10 -0.13 20.59
N ASP A 222 -14.18 -0.70 20.07
CA ASP A 222 -14.65 -2.05 20.41
C ASP A 222 -13.90 -3.16 19.64
N ASP A 223 -13.16 -2.82 18.59
CA ASP A 223 -12.46 -3.77 17.72
C ASP A 223 -10.94 -3.77 17.90
N ARG A 224 -10.42 -3.07 18.92
CA ARG A 224 -8.98 -2.93 19.18
C ARG A 224 -8.25 -4.28 19.26
N ASP A 225 -8.84 -5.24 19.95
CA ASP A 225 -8.21 -6.56 20.15
C ASP A 225 -8.28 -7.42 18.89
N LYS A 226 -9.36 -7.31 18.11
CA LYS A 226 -9.46 -7.92 16.77
C LYS A 226 -8.41 -7.36 15.83
N ALA A 227 -8.22 -6.03 15.83
CA ALA A 227 -7.21 -5.38 15.01
C ALA A 227 -5.79 -5.82 15.37
N ARG A 228 -5.47 -5.91 16.67
CA ARG A 228 -4.18 -6.41 17.16
C ARG A 228 -3.93 -7.86 16.75
N LEU A 229 -4.93 -8.72 16.92
CA LEU A 229 -4.85 -10.13 16.59
C LEU A 229 -4.63 -10.32 15.08
N SER A 230 -5.41 -9.59 14.26
CA SER A 230 -5.33 -9.64 12.80
C SER A 230 -3.96 -9.18 12.30
N ALA A 231 -3.46 -8.05 12.82
CA ALA A 231 -2.17 -7.48 12.42
C ALA A 231 -0.97 -8.35 12.84
N GLY A 232 -1.07 -9.02 13.99
CA GLY A 232 0.00 -9.85 14.54
C GLY A 232 1.22 -9.06 15.00
N ARG A 233 2.40 -9.67 14.82
CA ARG A 233 3.71 -9.12 15.22
C ARG A 233 4.64 -8.98 14.02
N LEU A 234 5.56 -8.04 14.12
CA LEU A 234 6.68 -7.89 13.18
C LEU A 234 7.72 -8.99 13.41
N SER A 235 8.66 -9.11 12.48
CA SER A 235 9.80 -10.04 12.57
C SER A 235 10.68 -9.83 13.81
N ASP A 236 10.73 -8.60 14.33
CA ASP A 236 11.45 -8.25 15.56
C ASP A 236 10.65 -8.51 16.85
N GLY A 237 9.46 -9.12 16.75
CA GLY A 237 8.60 -9.46 17.88
C GLY A 237 7.74 -8.31 18.41
N ARG A 238 7.88 -7.07 17.92
CA ARG A 238 6.99 -5.97 18.32
C ARG A 238 5.59 -6.15 17.72
N ALA A 239 4.58 -5.58 18.37
CA ALA A 239 3.22 -5.54 17.82
C ALA A 239 3.21 -4.75 16.50
N ALA A 240 2.57 -5.32 15.46
CA ALA A 240 2.56 -4.73 14.12
C ALA A 240 1.76 -3.42 14.04
N ILE A 241 0.81 -3.21 14.96
CA ILE A 241 0.06 -1.96 15.12
C ILE A 241 0.26 -1.37 16.52
N ALA A 242 0.16 -0.04 16.64
CA ALA A 242 0.26 0.67 17.91
C ALA A 242 -0.69 1.87 17.97
N TRP A 243 -1.01 2.31 19.20
CA TRP A 243 -1.82 3.50 19.46
C TRP A 243 -0.91 4.74 19.56
N ASN A 244 -1.27 5.81 18.86
CA ASN A 244 -0.67 7.12 19.03
C ASN A 244 -1.57 8.00 19.91
N LYS A 245 -1.03 8.52 21.02
CA LYS A 245 -1.77 9.31 22.01
C LYS A 245 -2.09 10.73 21.52
N GLU A 246 -1.18 11.36 20.79
CA GLU A 246 -1.32 12.73 20.28
C GLU A 246 -2.40 12.77 19.20
N GLU A 247 -2.31 11.85 18.24
CA GLU A 247 -3.23 11.75 17.11
C GLU A 247 -4.54 11.06 17.46
N LYS A 248 -4.60 10.38 18.62
CA LYS A 248 -5.73 9.53 19.04
C LYS A 248 -6.15 8.56 17.93
N LEU A 249 -5.17 7.95 17.28
CA LEU A 249 -5.34 7.03 16.16
C LEU A 249 -4.44 5.81 16.33
N TRP A 250 -4.89 4.69 15.76
CA TRP A 250 -4.05 3.52 15.54
C TRP A 250 -3.19 3.72 14.31
N PHE A 251 -2.00 3.13 14.31
CA PHE A 251 -1.15 3.05 13.13
C PHE A 251 -0.49 1.68 13.02
N ALA A 252 -0.32 1.20 11.79
CA ALA A 252 0.54 0.08 11.46
C ALA A 252 1.99 0.56 11.36
N ARG A 253 2.90 -0.17 11.99
CA ARG A 253 4.33 0.09 11.93
C ARG A 253 4.88 -0.28 10.54
N PRO A 254 6.01 0.32 10.12
CA PRO A 254 6.74 -0.13 8.95
C PRO A 254 6.98 -1.64 8.98
N GLY A 255 6.78 -2.31 7.84
CA GLY A 255 6.89 -3.76 7.74
C GLY A 255 5.67 -4.55 8.25
N CYS A 256 4.59 -3.89 8.66
CA CYS A 256 3.31 -4.56 8.88
C CYS A 256 2.72 -5.02 7.54
N ASP A 257 2.20 -6.25 7.51
CA ASP A 257 1.47 -6.77 6.37
C ASP A 257 0.09 -6.11 6.27
N LEU A 258 -0.06 -5.24 5.28
CA LEU A 258 -1.27 -4.45 5.07
C LEU A 258 -2.47 -5.32 4.65
N ASP A 259 -2.24 -6.50 4.08
CA ASP A 259 -3.34 -7.39 3.69
C ASP A 259 -4.09 -7.89 4.94
N ARG A 260 -3.37 -8.09 6.05
CA ARG A 260 -3.95 -8.53 7.34
C ARG A 260 -4.73 -7.47 8.09
N ILE A 261 -4.64 -6.21 7.67
CA ILE A 261 -5.32 -5.08 8.31
C ILE A 261 -6.22 -4.30 7.35
N THR A 262 -6.55 -4.90 6.19
CA THR A 262 -7.35 -4.23 5.14
C THR A 262 -8.68 -3.69 5.67
N ALA A 263 -9.32 -4.39 6.60
CA ALA A 263 -10.56 -3.97 7.24
C ALA A 263 -10.46 -2.65 8.04
N TRP A 264 -9.25 -2.27 8.45
CA TRP A 264 -8.98 -1.09 9.29
C TRP A 264 -8.31 0.05 8.51
N LEU A 265 -8.11 -0.11 7.21
CA LEU A 265 -7.58 0.97 6.38
C LEU A 265 -8.63 2.09 6.24
N PRO A 266 -8.20 3.37 6.12
CA PRO A 266 -9.11 4.48 5.88
C PRO A 266 -9.93 4.24 4.61
N ASP A 267 -11.24 4.48 4.69
CA ASP A 267 -12.16 4.28 3.56
C ASP A 267 -12.49 5.66 2.97
N PRO A 268 -11.96 6.00 1.78
CA PRO A 268 -12.16 7.30 1.16
C PRO A 268 -13.57 7.50 0.61
N SER A 269 -14.42 6.45 0.58
CA SER A 269 -15.82 6.55 0.15
C SER A 269 -16.75 7.06 1.24
N ARG A 270 -16.31 7.03 2.51
CA ARG A 270 -17.10 7.52 3.65
C ARG A 270 -17.27 9.03 3.62
N ARG A 271 -18.43 9.49 4.07
CA ARG A 271 -18.86 10.89 4.00
C ARG A 271 -19.26 11.38 5.36
N ALA A 272 -18.82 12.58 5.72
CA ALA A 272 -19.10 13.15 7.02
C ALA A 272 -20.60 13.46 7.14
N GLY A 273 -21.21 13.03 8.24
CA GLY A 273 -22.50 13.56 8.69
C GLY A 273 -22.30 14.81 9.54
N GLY A 274 -23.38 15.30 10.14
CA GLY A 274 -23.30 16.40 11.10
C GLY A 274 -22.47 16.07 12.34
N GLY A 275 -22.05 17.09 13.11
CA GLY A 275 -21.47 16.91 14.45
C GLY A 275 -19.94 17.01 14.57
N ASP A 276 -19.18 16.92 13.47
CA ASP A 276 -17.74 17.21 13.44
C ASP A 276 -17.41 18.18 12.29
N ALA A 277 -17.26 19.46 12.64
CA ALA A 277 -17.15 20.54 11.66
C ALA A 277 -15.93 20.41 10.74
N GLU A 278 -14.78 19.96 11.24
CA GLU A 278 -13.58 19.83 10.42
C GLU A 278 -13.70 18.68 9.41
N SER A 279 -14.25 17.53 9.82
CA SER A 279 -14.48 16.40 8.89
C SER A 279 -15.56 16.74 7.86
N GLU A 280 -16.63 17.40 8.27
CA GLU A 280 -17.69 17.88 7.38
C GLU A 280 -17.11 18.87 6.35
N PHE A 281 -16.31 19.83 6.80
CA PHE A 281 -15.69 20.79 5.89
C PHE A 281 -14.70 20.12 4.94
N LEU A 282 -13.89 19.17 5.41
CA LEU A 282 -12.98 18.40 4.55
C LEU A 282 -13.73 17.67 3.43
N ASP A 283 -14.84 17.03 3.76
CA ASP A 283 -15.68 16.31 2.80
C ASP A 283 -16.25 17.28 1.75
N VAL A 284 -16.82 18.40 2.18
CA VAL A 284 -17.35 19.45 1.28
C VAL A 284 -16.28 20.02 0.35
N LEU A 285 -15.08 20.32 0.87
CA LEU A 285 -13.95 20.80 0.06
C LEU A 285 -13.54 19.75 -0.98
N THR A 286 -13.47 18.49 -0.57
CA THR A 286 -13.09 17.37 -1.46
C THR A 286 -14.12 17.17 -2.56
N GLN A 287 -15.41 17.23 -2.24
CA GLN A 287 -16.51 17.15 -3.22
C GLN A 287 -16.48 18.30 -4.24
N ALA A 288 -16.12 19.50 -3.77
CA ALA A 288 -15.90 20.66 -4.64
C ALA A 288 -14.65 20.54 -5.54
N GLY A 289 -13.85 19.48 -5.37
CA GLY A 289 -12.66 19.19 -6.16
C GLY A 289 -11.39 19.84 -5.61
N LEU A 290 -11.39 20.33 -4.37
CA LEU A 290 -10.18 20.83 -3.71
C LEU A 290 -9.39 19.64 -3.13
N VAL A 291 -8.06 19.67 -3.32
CA VAL A 291 -7.14 18.64 -2.81
C VAL A 291 -6.50 19.13 -1.52
N VAL A 292 -7.17 18.84 -0.39
CA VAL A 292 -6.69 19.18 0.95
C VAL A 292 -5.83 18.04 1.50
N LYS A 293 -4.56 18.33 1.81
CA LYS A 293 -3.58 17.34 2.29
C LYS A 293 -3.52 17.31 3.82
N GLY A 294 -4.56 16.79 4.46
CA GLY A 294 -4.73 16.82 5.91
C GLY A 294 -6.14 17.26 6.33
N MET A 295 -6.33 17.47 7.64
CA MET A 295 -7.52 18.17 8.14
C MET A 295 -7.47 19.64 7.70
N PRO A 296 -8.61 20.26 7.36
CA PRO A 296 -8.65 21.64 6.91
C PRO A 296 -8.27 22.59 8.05
N VAL A 297 -7.49 23.62 7.74
CA VAL A 297 -7.15 24.66 8.71
C VAL A 297 -8.32 25.63 8.83
N MET A 298 -8.93 25.70 10.02
CA MET A 298 -10.15 26.46 10.27
C MET A 298 -9.95 27.58 11.32
N ASP A 299 -8.86 28.33 11.19
CA ASP A 299 -8.45 29.43 12.08
C ASP A 299 -8.77 30.84 11.52
N GLY A 300 -9.55 30.91 10.43
CA GLY A 300 -9.88 32.15 9.71
C GLY A 300 -8.82 32.58 8.69
N SER A 301 -7.74 31.83 8.50
CA SER A 301 -6.73 32.11 7.48
C SER A 301 -7.10 31.56 6.10
N ARG A 302 -6.69 32.29 5.04
CA ARG A 302 -6.90 31.84 3.65
C ARG A 302 -5.87 30.77 3.27
N GLN A 303 -6.38 29.61 2.90
CA GLN A 303 -5.59 28.45 2.50
C GLN A 303 -5.64 28.25 0.98
N ARG A 304 -4.47 28.15 0.33
CA ARG A 304 -4.35 27.86 -1.11
C ARG A 304 -4.00 26.40 -1.33
N VAL A 305 -4.86 25.72 -2.09
CA VAL A 305 -4.75 24.28 -2.38
C VAL A 305 -4.80 24.00 -3.87
N ALA A 306 -4.30 22.83 -4.25
CA ALA A 306 -4.52 22.31 -5.61
C ALA A 306 -5.98 21.87 -5.75
N THR A 307 -6.41 21.72 -7.00
CA THR A 307 -7.69 21.13 -7.36
C THR A 307 -7.44 19.86 -8.17
N VAL A 308 -8.44 19.00 -8.30
CA VAL A 308 -8.35 17.79 -9.15
C VAL A 308 -8.12 18.12 -10.62
N ASP A 309 -8.48 19.33 -11.05
CA ASP A 309 -8.34 19.84 -12.42
C ASP A 309 -6.97 20.54 -12.65
N ASP A 310 -6.15 20.70 -11.60
CA ASP A 310 -4.86 21.38 -11.70
C ASP A 310 -3.79 20.52 -12.39
N LYS A 311 -3.13 21.11 -13.39
CA LYS A 311 -1.90 20.59 -14.00
C LYS A 311 -0.67 21.24 -13.37
N HIS A 312 0.37 20.44 -13.12
CA HIS A 312 1.74 20.88 -12.79
C HIS A 312 1.84 21.94 -11.68
N GLY A 313 1.64 21.54 -10.41
CA GLY A 313 1.99 22.37 -9.24
C GLY A 313 1.14 23.63 -9.03
N LYS A 314 0.09 23.84 -9.83
CA LYS A 314 -0.88 24.93 -9.66
C LYS A 314 -1.71 24.74 -8.39
N LYS A 315 -2.16 25.86 -7.82
CA LYS A 315 -3.02 25.94 -6.63
C LYS A 315 -4.23 26.81 -6.93
N SER A 316 -5.15 26.25 -7.71
CA SER A 316 -6.36 26.93 -8.21
C SER A 316 -7.57 26.75 -7.29
N GLY A 317 -7.35 26.25 -6.06
CA GLY A 317 -8.34 26.24 -5.00
C GLY A 317 -7.97 27.23 -3.90
N VAL A 318 -8.97 27.85 -3.29
CA VAL A 318 -8.83 28.60 -2.04
C VAL A 318 -9.95 28.26 -1.08
N TYR A 319 -9.66 28.16 0.21
CA TYR A 319 -10.68 28.05 1.25
C TYR A 319 -10.31 28.88 2.48
N CYS A 320 -11.30 29.13 3.33
CA CYS A 320 -11.14 29.69 4.66
C CYS A 320 -12.20 29.06 5.56
N GLY A 321 -11.79 28.54 6.71
CA GLY A 321 -12.70 27.95 7.70
C GLY A 321 -12.59 28.65 9.04
N PHE A 322 -13.65 28.54 9.83
CA PHE A 322 -13.82 29.19 11.13
C PHE A 322 -14.42 28.16 12.09
N LEU A 323 -13.81 28.02 13.27
CA LEU A 323 -14.35 27.19 14.37
C LEU A 323 -15.04 28.01 15.46
N ASP A 324 -15.01 29.35 15.38
CA ASP A 324 -15.59 30.21 16.40
C ASP A 324 -17.12 30.29 16.28
N ARG A 325 -17.79 30.35 17.45
CA ARG A 325 -19.25 30.39 17.61
C ARG A 325 -19.97 29.20 16.95
N ARG A 326 -20.25 29.30 15.65
CA ARG A 326 -20.86 28.26 14.82
C ARG A 326 -19.90 27.98 13.68
N PRO A 327 -19.28 26.79 13.63
CA PRO A 327 -18.29 26.51 12.61
C PRO A 327 -18.84 26.73 11.21
N ALA A 328 -18.06 27.43 10.40
CA ALA A 328 -18.44 27.84 9.05
C ALA A 328 -17.19 28.01 8.19
N GLY A 329 -17.39 28.20 6.89
CA GLY A 329 -16.29 28.40 5.98
C GLY A 329 -16.75 28.79 4.60
N TRP A 330 -15.80 29.05 3.74
CA TRP A 330 -16.05 29.31 2.34
C TRP A 330 -14.89 28.80 1.48
N PHE A 331 -15.18 28.52 0.23
CA PHE A 331 -14.18 28.07 -0.73
C PHE A 331 -14.49 28.50 -2.16
N ILE A 332 -13.47 28.44 -3.01
CA ILE A 332 -13.54 28.67 -4.44
C ILE A 332 -12.69 27.61 -5.13
N ASN A 333 -13.26 26.96 -6.14
CA ASN A 333 -12.51 26.20 -7.14
C ASN A 333 -12.48 27.04 -8.43
N TYR A 334 -11.35 27.65 -8.77
CA TYR A 334 -11.26 28.58 -9.92
C TYR A 334 -11.43 27.90 -11.29
N HIS A 335 -11.41 26.56 -11.38
CA HIS A 335 -11.75 25.86 -12.63
C HIS A 335 -13.25 25.68 -12.83
N ARG A 336 -14.02 25.78 -11.74
CA ARG A 336 -15.47 25.53 -11.73
C ARG A 336 -16.29 26.79 -11.39
N ALA A 337 -15.62 27.87 -11.02
CA ALA A 337 -16.24 29.15 -10.72
C ALA A 337 -16.42 29.96 -12.00
N ASP A 338 -17.61 30.56 -12.17
CA ASP A 338 -17.92 31.42 -13.31
C ASP A 338 -17.12 32.74 -13.25
N SER A 339 -16.77 33.20 -12.05
CA SER A 339 -15.91 34.34 -11.81
C SER A 339 -14.97 34.15 -10.61
N PRO A 340 -13.83 34.88 -10.54
CA PRO A 340 -12.95 34.86 -9.37
C PRO A 340 -13.58 35.33 -8.05
N LYS A 341 -14.81 35.85 -8.09
CA LYS A 341 -15.58 36.33 -6.92
C LYS A 341 -16.68 35.35 -6.49
N ASP A 342 -16.92 34.27 -7.23
CA ASP A 342 -17.96 33.29 -6.89
C ASP A 342 -17.49 32.38 -5.75
N VAL A 343 -17.92 32.75 -4.55
CA VAL A 343 -17.60 32.08 -3.31
C VAL A 343 -18.72 31.11 -2.95
N THR A 344 -18.38 29.85 -2.69
CA THR A 344 -19.30 28.89 -2.08
C THR A 344 -19.15 28.95 -0.57
N ASN A 345 -20.25 29.24 0.13
CA ASN A 345 -20.27 29.26 1.60
C ASN A 345 -20.74 27.90 2.14
N TRP A 346 -20.16 27.50 3.25
CA TRP A 346 -20.54 26.31 4.01
C TRP A 346 -20.71 26.68 5.49
N ALA A 347 -21.66 26.04 6.15
CA ALA A 347 -21.86 26.13 7.59
C ALA A 347 -22.06 24.72 8.14
N ALA A 348 -21.51 24.44 9.32
CA ALA A 348 -21.65 23.12 9.93
C ALA A 348 -23.11 22.78 10.17
N THR A 349 -23.47 21.57 9.76
CA THR A 349 -24.84 21.04 9.85
C THR A 349 -25.27 20.88 11.32
N GLY A 350 -24.33 20.53 12.21
CA GLY A 350 -24.61 20.19 13.60
C GLY A 350 -25.26 18.80 13.76
N GLY A 351 -25.53 18.35 14.98
CA GLY A 351 -26.09 17.02 15.27
C GLY A 351 -25.07 15.99 15.75
N GLU A 352 -25.47 14.71 15.81
CA GLU A 352 -24.58 13.61 16.21
C GLU A 352 -23.71 13.13 15.05
N SER A 353 -22.40 13.03 15.32
CA SER A 353 -21.42 12.50 14.37
C SER A 353 -21.39 10.98 14.38
N ASP A 354 -21.40 10.34 13.20
CA ASP A 354 -21.01 8.92 13.08
C ASP A 354 -19.54 8.76 13.53
N PRO A 355 -19.29 8.12 14.69
CA PRO A 355 -17.94 8.01 15.25
C PRO A 355 -16.99 7.22 14.34
N ILE A 356 -17.51 6.25 13.57
CA ILE A 356 -16.73 5.40 12.68
C ILE A 356 -16.29 6.22 11.47
N THR A 357 -17.22 6.92 10.82
CA THR A 357 -16.86 7.74 9.65
C THR A 357 -15.87 8.84 10.00
N ARG A 358 -16.05 9.54 11.13
CA ARG A 358 -15.06 10.51 11.62
C ARG A 358 -13.67 9.87 11.80
N LEU A 359 -13.62 8.66 12.33
CA LEU A 359 -12.36 7.94 12.51
C LEU A 359 -11.65 7.63 11.18
N HIS A 360 -12.39 7.17 10.16
CA HIS A 360 -11.84 6.95 8.81
C HIS A 360 -11.35 8.25 8.16
N ILE A 361 -12.13 9.33 8.26
CA ILE A 361 -11.73 10.64 7.72
C ILE A 361 -10.46 11.13 8.39
N ARG A 362 -10.38 11.09 9.73
CA ARG A 362 -9.20 11.53 10.47
C ARG A 362 -7.96 10.70 10.13
N ALA A 363 -8.10 9.36 10.04
CA ALA A 363 -6.99 8.48 9.67
C ALA A 363 -6.50 8.75 8.23
N GLY A 364 -7.42 8.93 7.28
CA GLY A 364 -7.09 9.25 5.89
C GLY A 364 -6.45 10.64 5.75
N ALA A 365 -6.97 11.64 6.45
CA ALA A 365 -6.42 12.98 6.49
C ALA A 365 -5.00 12.98 7.07
N LYS A 366 -4.77 12.28 8.18
CA LYS A 366 -3.44 12.16 8.78
C LYS A 366 -2.45 11.49 7.82
N GLN A 367 -2.85 10.40 7.16
CA GLN A 367 -2.04 9.75 6.13
C GLN A 367 -1.65 10.74 5.02
N ALA A 368 -2.64 11.45 4.46
CA ALA A 368 -2.40 12.43 3.39
C ALA A 368 -1.47 13.57 3.81
N GLN A 369 -1.55 14.02 5.06
CA GLN A 369 -0.66 15.04 5.60
C GLN A 369 0.80 14.58 5.65
N GLU A 370 1.05 13.36 6.15
CA GLU A 370 2.40 12.79 6.24
C GLU A 370 2.99 12.49 4.87
N ASP A 371 2.20 11.89 3.96
CA ASP A 371 2.60 11.64 2.58
C ASP A 371 3.03 12.94 1.90
N ALA A 372 2.24 14.01 2.08
CA ALA A 372 2.56 15.33 1.57
C ALA A 372 3.84 15.92 2.17
N ALA A 373 4.09 15.69 3.45
CA ALA A 373 5.30 16.16 4.13
C ALA A 373 6.55 15.44 3.57
N ARG A 374 6.45 14.14 3.31
CA ARG A 374 7.51 13.34 2.69
C ARG A 374 7.80 13.80 1.26
N ASP A 375 6.77 13.97 0.44
CA ASP A 375 6.93 14.46 -0.94
C ASP A 375 7.61 15.84 -0.97
N ARG A 376 7.22 16.73 -0.04
CA ARG A 376 7.86 18.03 0.14
C ARG A 376 9.32 17.87 0.55
N ALA A 377 9.63 17.00 1.51
CA ALA A 377 11.00 16.78 1.97
C ALA A 377 11.91 16.24 0.85
N VAL A 378 11.43 15.29 0.05
CA VAL A 378 12.15 14.76 -1.13
C VAL A 378 12.39 15.86 -2.15
N THR A 379 11.36 16.65 -2.47
CA THR A 379 11.47 17.78 -3.39
C THR A 379 12.50 18.80 -2.88
N TYR A 380 12.41 19.17 -1.61
CA TYR A 380 13.30 20.11 -0.95
C TYR A 380 14.75 19.63 -0.94
N ALA A 381 15.00 18.35 -0.65
CA ALA A 381 16.35 17.78 -0.70
C ALA A 381 16.94 17.86 -2.12
N LYS A 382 16.13 17.51 -3.13
CA LYS A 382 16.53 17.62 -4.54
C LYS A 382 16.85 19.05 -4.95
N GLN A 383 15.99 20.02 -4.59
CA GLN A 383 16.20 21.42 -4.93
C GLN A 383 17.36 22.04 -4.16
N THR A 384 17.56 21.68 -2.89
CA THR A 384 18.72 22.11 -2.09
C THR A 384 20.03 21.68 -2.76
N LEU A 385 20.12 20.44 -3.22
CA LEU A 385 21.31 19.93 -3.92
C LEU A 385 21.53 20.64 -5.26
N ALA A 386 20.47 20.88 -6.04
CA ALA A 386 20.56 21.62 -7.29
C ALA A 386 21.02 23.06 -7.08
N ALA A 387 20.45 23.75 -6.08
CA ALA A 387 20.82 25.09 -5.68
C ALA A 387 22.28 25.16 -5.22
N LYS A 388 22.74 24.19 -4.41
CA LYS A 388 24.14 24.14 -3.95
C LYS A 388 25.12 23.97 -5.11
N ARG A 389 24.85 23.02 -6.02
CA ARG A 389 25.68 22.79 -7.22
C ARG A 389 25.74 24.02 -8.13
N LEU A 390 24.63 24.77 -8.22
CA LEU A 390 24.60 26.03 -8.95
C LEU A 390 25.51 27.05 -8.26
N TYR A 391 25.28 27.30 -6.97
CA TYR A 391 26.02 28.26 -6.16
C TYR A 391 27.54 28.05 -6.21
N ASP A 392 27.99 26.79 -6.07
CA ASP A 392 29.42 26.45 -6.02
C ASP A 392 30.18 26.73 -7.32
N ARG A 393 29.48 26.84 -8.44
CA ARG A 393 30.08 27.15 -9.76
C ARG A 393 30.04 28.63 -10.11
N LEU A 394 29.33 29.43 -9.34
CA LEU A 394 29.21 30.85 -9.63
C LEU A 394 30.44 31.62 -9.12
N PRO A 395 30.91 32.63 -9.87
CA PRO A 395 31.94 33.54 -9.39
C PRO A 395 31.40 34.46 -8.29
N ALA A 396 32.33 35.10 -7.57
CA ALA A 396 32.01 36.19 -6.64
C ALA A 396 31.29 37.33 -7.37
N ALA A 397 30.44 38.05 -6.64
CA ALA A 397 29.74 39.20 -7.20
C ALA A 397 30.70 40.36 -7.52
N ASP A 398 30.47 40.97 -8.67
CA ASP A 398 31.17 42.18 -9.10
C ASP A 398 30.76 43.36 -8.20
N PRO A 399 31.70 44.06 -7.54
CA PRO A 399 31.41 45.27 -6.79
C PRO A 399 30.71 46.37 -7.62
N ALA A 400 30.91 46.39 -8.94
CA ALA A 400 30.26 47.32 -9.86
C ALA A 400 28.83 46.89 -10.28
N HIS A 401 28.28 45.82 -9.69
CA HIS A 401 26.94 45.34 -10.00
C HIS A 401 25.87 46.44 -9.78
N PRO A 402 24.95 46.69 -10.74
CA PRO A 402 24.02 47.83 -10.70
C PRO A 402 23.18 47.93 -9.43
N TYR A 403 22.69 46.79 -8.92
CA TYR A 403 21.94 46.75 -7.65
C TYR A 403 22.80 47.19 -6.45
N LEU A 404 24.06 46.74 -6.36
CA LEU A 404 24.95 47.03 -5.24
C LEU A 404 25.34 48.51 -5.23
N VAL A 405 25.71 49.05 -6.40
CA VAL A 405 26.03 50.47 -6.60
C VAL A 405 24.83 51.34 -6.24
N ARG A 406 23.64 51.03 -6.78
CA ARG A 406 22.41 51.78 -6.48
C ARG A 406 22.03 51.73 -5.00
N LYS A 407 22.33 50.63 -4.31
CA LYS A 407 22.10 50.48 -2.87
C LYS A 407 23.25 51.01 -2.01
N GLY A 408 24.37 51.41 -2.59
CA GLY A 408 25.53 51.95 -1.88
C GLY A 408 26.22 50.94 -0.96
N ILE A 409 26.24 49.65 -1.33
CA ILE A 409 26.77 48.58 -0.49
C ILE A 409 27.79 47.71 -1.26
N PRO A 410 28.90 47.28 -0.63
CA PRO A 410 29.79 46.29 -1.20
C PRO A 410 29.24 44.86 -1.00
N PRO A 411 29.57 43.91 -1.91
CA PRO A 411 29.21 42.50 -1.72
C PRO A 411 29.96 41.89 -0.53
N THR A 412 29.37 40.86 0.10
CA THR A 412 30.10 39.96 1.00
C THR A 412 30.69 38.77 0.25
N PRO A 413 31.67 38.04 0.82
CA PRO A 413 32.27 36.87 0.19
C PRO A 413 31.27 35.76 -0.18
N ASP A 414 30.12 35.72 0.48
CA ASP A 414 29.05 34.75 0.24
C ASP A 414 28.15 35.12 -0.95
N ILE A 415 28.24 36.35 -1.47
CA ILE A 415 27.41 36.73 -2.61
C ILE A 415 28.08 36.31 -3.90
N ARG A 416 27.31 35.60 -4.71
CA ARG A 416 27.72 35.15 -6.05
C ARG A 416 26.96 35.91 -7.13
N GLN A 417 27.41 35.79 -8.37
CA GLN A 417 26.74 36.41 -9.51
C GLN A 417 26.60 35.42 -10.66
N THR A 418 25.41 35.41 -11.26
CA THR A 418 25.08 34.63 -12.45
C THR A 418 25.56 35.33 -13.72
N ARG A 419 25.71 34.56 -14.81
CA ARG A 419 26.12 35.10 -16.12
C ARG A 419 25.13 36.12 -16.69
N ASN A 420 23.84 36.00 -16.39
CA ASN A 420 22.81 36.97 -16.79
C ASN A 420 22.69 38.16 -15.82
N GLY A 421 23.64 38.32 -14.89
CA GLY A 421 23.76 39.51 -14.06
C GLY A 421 22.84 39.54 -12.85
N ALA A 422 22.27 38.42 -12.39
CA ALA A 422 21.60 38.38 -11.09
C ALA A 422 22.58 38.02 -9.97
N LEU A 423 22.51 38.73 -8.84
CA LEU A 423 23.15 38.34 -7.59
C LEU A 423 22.46 37.09 -7.03
N VAL A 424 23.25 36.28 -6.33
CA VAL A 424 22.82 35.04 -5.71
C VAL A 424 23.24 35.07 -4.24
N VAL A 425 22.23 35.03 -3.37
CA VAL A 425 22.37 35.11 -1.92
C VAL A 425 22.06 33.72 -1.33
N PRO A 426 23.02 33.07 -0.65
CA PRO A 426 22.84 31.73 -0.08
C PRO A 426 22.16 31.77 1.28
N PHE A 427 21.26 30.81 1.55
CA PHE A 427 20.55 30.69 2.83
C PHE A 427 20.89 29.36 3.50
N PHE A 428 21.02 29.41 4.83
CA PHE A 428 21.42 28.32 5.69
C PHE A 428 20.39 28.13 6.81
N ASN A 429 20.35 26.94 7.40
CA ASN A 429 19.59 26.71 8.63
C ASN A 429 20.46 27.02 9.88
N ALA A 430 19.87 26.89 11.06
CA ALA A 430 20.55 27.10 12.35
C ALA A 430 21.79 26.21 12.58
N SER A 431 21.89 25.06 11.90
CA SER A 431 23.07 24.19 11.95
C SER A 431 24.16 24.56 10.93
N GLY A 432 24.04 25.70 10.24
CA GLY A 432 25.00 26.15 9.22
C GLY A 432 24.95 25.35 7.92
N THR A 433 23.91 24.54 7.70
CA THR A 433 23.75 23.73 6.48
C THR A 433 23.05 24.56 5.41
N PHE A 434 23.62 24.58 4.21
CA PHE A 434 23.03 25.24 3.04
C PHE A 434 21.64 24.66 2.71
N LYS A 435 20.67 25.52 2.39
CA LYS A 435 19.28 25.14 2.09
C LYS A 435 18.77 25.67 0.76
N THR A 436 18.99 26.94 0.45
CA THR A 436 18.39 27.55 -0.73
C THR A 436 19.14 28.81 -1.17
N LEU A 437 18.66 29.44 -2.24
CA LEU A 437 19.17 30.68 -2.80
C LEU A 437 18.05 31.71 -2.94
N GLN A 438 18.43 32.98 -2.85
CA GLN A 438 17.67 34.12 -3.33
C GLN A 438 18.40 34.78 -4.50
N TYR A 439 17.68 35.10 -5.56
CA TYR A 439 18.17 35.84 -6.72
C TYR A 439 17.75 37.31 -6.62
N ILE A 440 18.67 38.20 -6.99
CA ILE A 440 18.43 39.64 -7.11
C ILE A 440 18.99 40.09 -8.47
N PRO A 441 18.15 40.18 -9.53
CA PRO A 441 18.52 40.77 -10.81
C PRO A 441 18.94 42.24 -10.67
N PRO A 442 19.56 42.83 -11.71
CA PRO A 442 20.00 44.24 -11.68
C PRO A 442 18.89 45.22 -11.29
N GLU A 443 17.66 44.93 -11.73
CA GLU A 443 16.45 45.72 -11.48
C GLU A 443 16.02 45.69 -10.00
N GLY A 444 16.40 44.63 -9.27
CA GLY A 444 16.26 44.51 -7.82
C GLY A 444 15.06 43.70 -7.31
N GLU A 445 14.25 43.13 -8.20
CA GLU A 445 13.14 42.25 -7.81
C GLU A 445 13.67 40.92 -7.26
N LYS A 446 13.19 40.46 -6.10
CA LYS A 446 13.79 39.31 -5.42
C LYS A 446 13.00 38.05 -5.69
N PHE A 447 13.71 36.97 -6.03
CA PHE A 447 13.10 35.66 -6.29
C PHE A 447 13.78 34.58 -5.46
N LEU A 448 13.00 33.72 -4.80
CA LEU A 448 13.55 32.52 -4.15
C LEU A 448 13.76 31.40 -5.17
N PHE A 449 14.75 30.55 -4.91
CA PHE A 449 14.96 29.34 -5.70
C PHE A 449 13.68 28.51 -5.73
N LYS A 450 13.26 28.13 -6.94
CA LYS A 450 11.97 27.49 -7.16
C LYS A 450 11.88 26.15 -6.42
N ASP A 451 10.73 25.91 -5.78
CA ASP A 451 10.39 24.69 -5.06
C ASP A 451 11.41 24.28 -3.96
N ALA A 452 12.23 25.23 -3.51
CA ALA A 452 13.15 25.03 -2.41
C ALA A 452 12.50 25.39 -1.06
N PRO A 453 13.08 24.92 0.06
CA PRO A 453 12.67 25.33 1.39
C PRO A 453 12.66 26.86 1.54
N LYS A 454 11.60 27.41 2.16
CA LYS A 454 11.41 28.86 2.31
C LYS A 454 11.49 29.37 3.75
N GLN A 455 11.10 28.56 4.72
CA GLN A 455 11.02 28.96 6.12
C GLN A 455 12.27 28.49 6.87
N GLU A 456 12.58 29.11 8.00
CA GLU A 456 13.68 28.72 8.91
C GLU A 456 15.10 28.81 8.31
N HIS A 457 15.27 29.60 7.24
CA HIS A 457 16.55 29.72 6.55
C HIS A 457 16.93 31.19 6.41
N PHE A 458 18.21 31.47 6.61
CA PHE A 458 18.73 32.84 6.70
C PHE A 458 20.16 32.93 6.19
N LEU A 459 20.62 34.14 5.93
CA LEU A 459 22.04 34.48 5.77
C LEU A 459 22.47 35.32 6.97
N VAL A 460 23.62 35.02 7.55
CA VAL A 460 24.26 35.93 8.51
C VAL A 460 25.23 36.82 7.75
N VAL A 461 24.94 38.12 7.71
CA VAL A 461 25.78 39.13 7.06
C VAL A 461 26.73 39.72 8.08
N GLY A 462 28.04 39.73 7.78
CA GLY A 462 29.01 40.46 8.58
C GLY A 462 29.82 39.66 9.61
N GLY A 463 29.74 38.33 9.59
CA GLY A 463 30.54 37.46 10.45
C GLY A 463 29.70 36.47 11.27
N PRO A 464 30.34 35.63 12.11
CA PRO A 464 29.63 34.67 12.95
C PRO A 464 28.78 35.40 14.01
N LEU A 465 27.69 34.75 14.42
CA LEU A 465 26.92 35.19 15.59
C LEU A 465 27.70 34.87 16.86
N ASP A 466 27.70 35.78 17.82
CA ASP A 466 28.23 35.56 19.15
C ASP A 466 27.14 35.81 20.22
N PRO A 467 27.18 35.09 21.35
CA PRO A 467 26.13 35.15 22.36
C PRO A 467 26.23 36.38 23.29
N VAL A 468 27.27 37.22 23.15
CA VAL A 468 27.54 38.36 24.03
C VAL A 468 27.05 39.66 23.42
N ASN A 469 27.18 39.82 22.10
CA ASN A 469 26.77 41.01 21.38
C ASN A 469 25.34 40.91 20.84
N PRO A 470 24.65 42.05 20.69
CA PRO A 470 23.32 42.07 20.10
C PRO A 470 23.35 41.63 18.63
N ILE A 471 22.30 40.89 18.25
CA ILE A 471 22.07 40.45 16.87
C ILE A 471 21.02 41.37 16.24
N LEU A 472 21.30 41.84 15.02
CA LEU A 472 20.32 42.62 14.24
C LEU A 472 19.55 41.71 13.28
N TYR A 473 18.32 42.09 12.94
CA TYR A 473 17.47 41.39 11.97
C TYR A 473 17.09 42.30 10.80
N ALA A 474 17.05 41.75 9.58
CA ALA A 474 16.59 42.46 8.40
C ALA A 474 15.94 41.51 7.37
N GLU A 475 14.91 41.96 6.66
CA GLU A 475 14.24 41.16 5.61
C GLU A 475 14.99 41.12 4.26
N GLY A 476 16.05 41.90 4.11
CA GLY A 476 16.67 42.10 2.80
C GLY A 476 18.16 42.32 2.87
N TYR A 477 18.86 41.77 1.86
CA TYR A 477 20.31 41.82 1.79
C TYR A 477 20.88 43.24 1.89
N ALA A 478 20.28 44.19 1.16
CA ALA A 478 20.77 45.57 1.20
C ALA A 478 20.68 46.19 2.60
N THR A 479 19.53 46.05 3.26
CA THR A 479 19.33 46.53 4.63
C THR A 479 20.28 45.82 5.60
N ALA A 480 20.42 44.49 5.49
CA ALA A 480 21.31 43.72 6.33
C ALA A 480 22.77 44.18 6.19
N ARG A 481 23.22 44.41 4.96
CA ARG A 481 24.58 44.89 4.69
C ARG A 481 24.80 46.32 5.17
N SER A 482 23.84 47.22 4.98
CA SER A 482 23.92 48.60 5.48
C SER A 482 24.00 48.64 7.02
N LEU A 483 23.18 47.86 7.71
CA LEU A 483 23.22 47.75 9.18
C LEU A 483 24.58 47.21 9.65
N ASN A 484 25.09 46.18 8.99
CA ASN A 484 26.39 45.62 9.32
C ASN A 484 27.52 46.67 9.15
N LEU A 485 27.51 47.45 8.05
CA LEU A 485 28.52 48.49 7.84
C LEU A 485 28.44 49.62 8.85
N ALA A 486 27.23 50.01 9.25
CA ALA A 486 27.01 51.10 10.20
C ALA A 486 27.39 50.74 11.63
N THR A 487 27.24 49.46 12.01
CA THR A 487 27.36 49.01 13.41
C THR A 487 28.56 48.10 13.67
N GLY A 488 29.09 47.45 12.64
CA GLY A 488 30.06 46.36 12.78
C GLY A 488 29.48 45.04 13.29
N LEU A 489 28.18 44.99 13.62
CA LEU A 489 27.52 43.81 14.20
C LEU A 489 27.03 42.84 13.12
N PRO A 490 26.94 41.53 13.41
CA PRO A 490 26.34 40.56 12.51
C PRO A 490 24.83 40.77 12.39
N VAL A 491 24.30 40.54 11.20
CA VAL A 491 22.87 40.75 10.88
C VAL A 491 22.27 39.49 10.29
N VAL A 492 21.22 38.97 10.91
CA VAL A 492 20.44 37.83 10.40
C VAL A 492 19.45 38.33 9.36
N MET A 493 19.59 37.81 8.15
CA MET A 493 18.73 38.12 7.01
C MET A 493 17.83 36.94 6.67
N THR A 494 16.51 37.13 6.71
CA THR A 494 15.49 36.09 6.48
C THR A 494 14.68 36.32 5.21
#